data_AF-A0A9Y2EXT0-F1
#
_entry.id   AF-A0A9Y2EXT0-F1
#
_cell.length_a   1.000
_cell.length_b   1.000
_cell.length_c   1.000
_cell.angle_alpha   90.00
_cell.angle_beta   90.00
_cell.angle_gamma   90.00
#
_symmetry.space_group_name_H-M   'P 1'
#
loop_
_entity.id
_entity.type
_entity.pdbx_description
1 polymer ?
#
loop_
_entity_poly.entity_id
_entity_poly.type
_entity_poly.pdbx_seq_one_letter_code
_entity_poly.pdbx_strand_id
1 'polypeptide(L)'
;MYEGHDGRPEPSRPAPAPTADDAERFTAALSLVVDHQNASTSWLQRQMRIGYNSAQRLIEELERKGVVGPPNHIGKRDVLISAGGQPAIAIATA
;
A
#
# COMPACT_ATOMS: atom_id res chain seq x y z
N MET A 1 35.26 -12.59 -31.85
CA MET A 1 35.26 -12.08 -30.46
C MET A 1 34.08 -11.14 -30.32
N TYR A 2 33.17 -11.47 -29.39
CA TYR A 2 31.75 -11.06 -29.24
C TYR A 2 30.76 -11.85 -30.10
N GLU A 3 30.30 -12.94 -29.50
CA GLU A 3 29.19 -13.79 -29.92
C GLU A 3 27.86 -13.02 -29.77
N GLY A 4 26.90 -13.27 -30.67
CA GLY A 4 25.66 -12.52 -30.76
C GLY A 4 24.78 -12.60 -29.51
N HIS A 5 24.40 -11.44 -28.98
CA HIS A 5 23.29 -11.35 -28.03
C HIS A 5 21.98 -11.60 -28.78
N ASP A 6 21.48 -12.83 -28.65
CA ASP A 6 20.14 -13.28 -28.98
C ASP A 6 19.11 -12.33 -28.32
N GLY A 7 18.49 -11.48 -29.13
CA GLY A 7 17.48 -10.49 -28.71
C GLY A 7 16.14 -11.11 -28.30
N ARG A 8 16.14 -12.11 -27.43
CA ARG A 8 14.90 -12.58 -26.79
C ARG A 8 14.45 -11.52 -25.79
N PRO A 9 13.20 -11.03 -25.86
CA PRO A 9 12.65 -10.24 -24.77
C PRO A 9 12.68 -11.13 -23.53
N GLU A 10 13.38 -10.69 -22.49
CA GLU A 10 13.34 -11.39 -21.20
C GLU A 10 11.87 -11.56 -20.80
N PRO A 11 11.42 -12.78 -20.45
CA PRO A 11 10.06 -12.95 -19.99
C PRO A 11 9.89 -12.08 -18.76
N SER A 12 8.85 -11.22 -18.76
CA SER A 12 8.53 -10.37 -17.62
C SER A 12 8.45 -11.25 -16.38
N ARG A 13 9.49 -11.18 -15.54
CA ARG A 13 9.62 -12.04 -14.36
C ARG A 13 8.34 -11.87 -13.55
N PRO A 14 7.61 -12.96 -13.22
CA PRO A 14 6.42 -12.82 -12.40
C PRO A 14 6.83 -12.10 -11.11
N ALA A 15 6.06 -11.08 -10.73
CA ALA A 15 6.33 -10.34 -9.50
C ALA A 15 6.49 -11.36 -8.36
N PRO A 16 7.51 -11.22 -7.50
CA PRO A 16 7.74 -12.17 -6.42
C PRO A 16 6.46 -12.31 -5.58
N ALA A 17 6.15 -13.55 -5.20
CA ALA A 17 5.06 -13.83 -4.27
C ALA A 17 5.29 -13.04 -2.97
N PRO A 18 4.22 -12.55 -2.31
CA PRO A 18 4.35 -11.87 -1.04
C PRO A 18 5.06 -12.78 -0.04
N THR A 19 6.15 -12.28 0.54
CA THR A 19 6.98 -12.93 1.54
C THR A 19 6.48 -12.60 2.94
N ALA A 20 6.96 -13.30 3.98
CA ALA A 20 6.62 -12.98 5.36
C ALA A 20 6.92 -11.51 5.75
N ASP A 21 7.94 -10.93 5.12
CA ASP A 21 8.33 -9.53 5.24
C ASP A 21 7.25 -8.55 4.72
N ASP A 22 6.43 -8.95 3.74
CA ASP A 22 5.30 -8.15 3.25
C ASP A 22 4.17 -8.06 4.29
N ALA A 23 3.93 -9.14 5.06
CA ALA A 23 2.92 -9.16 6.11
C ALA A 23 3.33 -8.30 7.33
N GLU A 24 4.62 -8.29 7.67
CA GLU A 24 5.15 -7.41 8.72
C GLU A 24 5.04 -5.94 8.31
N ARG A 25 5.41 -5.61 7.06
CA ARG A 25 5.23 -4.27 6.48
C ARG A 25 3.77 -3.85 6.47
N PHE A 26 2.84 -4.75 6.12
CA PHE A 26 1.42 -4.47 6.17
C PHE A 26 0.96 -4.07 7.58
N THR A 27 1.35 -4.85 8.59
CA THR A 27 0.98 -4.58 9.98
C THR A 27 1.56 -3.26 10.48
N ALA A 28 2.81 -2.95 10.14
CA ALA A 28 3.43 -1.67 10.45
C ALA A 28 2.75 -0.49 9.74
N ALA A 29 2.41 -0.63 8.45
CA ALA A 29 1.69 0.38 7.69
C ALA A 29 0.30 0.65 8.27
N LEU A 30 -0.43 -0.40 8.66
CA LEU A 30 -1.72 -0.29 9.31
C LEU A 30 -1.62 0.56 10.59
N SER A 31 -0.67 0.23 11.46
CA SER A 31 -0.47 0.96 12.72
C SER A 31 -0.17 2.44 12.47
N LEU A 32 0.71 2.75 11.51
CA LEU A 32 1.07 4.13 11.16
C LEU A 32 -0.11 4.91 10.59
N VAL A 33 -0.87 4.31 9.67
CA VAL A 33 -2.01 4.96 9.01
C VAL A 33 -3.12 5.25 10.02
N VAL A 34 -3.38 4.34 10.95
CA VAL A 34 -4.39 4.51 12.00
C VAL A 34 -3.92 5.52 13.05
N ASP A 35 -2.66 5.51 13.46
CA ASP A 35 -2.13 6.45 14.46
C ASP A 35 -2.10 7.89 13.92
N HIS A 36 -1.55 8.08 12.72
CA HIS A 36 -1.36 9.40 12.13
C HIS A 36 -2.54 9.88 11.29
N GLN A 37 -3.57 9.04 11.10
CA GLN A 37 -4.74 9.31 10.25
C GLN A 37 -4.32 9.83 8.85
N ASN A 38 -3.25 9.25 8.28
CA ASN A 38 -2.68 9.66 7.01
C ASN A 38 -2.35 8.45 6.13
N ALA A 39 -3.06 8.33 5.01
CA ALA A 39 -2.92 7.23 4.05
C ALA A 39 -2.25 7.65 2.73
N SER A 40 -1.39 8.67 2.76
CA SER A 40 -0.69 9.12 1.56
C SER A 40 0.49 8.19 1.21
N THR A 41 0.58 7.74 -0.04
CA THR A 41 1.68 6.86 -0.51
C THR A 41 3.07 7.48 -0.31
N SER A 42 3.23 8.77 -0.56
CA SER A 42 4.46 9.54 -0.34
C SER A 42 4.84 9.70 1.13
N TRP A 43 3.85 9.71 2.04
CA TRP A 43 4.09 9.75 3.47
C TRP A 43 4.53 8.37 3.99
N LEU A 44 3.86 7.30 3.56
CA LEU A 44 4.20 5.93 3.95
C LEU A 44 5.61 5.52 3.50
N GLN A 45 6.03 5.93 2.29
CA GLN A 45 7.41 5.77 1.81
C GLN A 45 8.44 6.32 2.79
N ARG A 46 8.19 7.51 3.34
CA ARG A 46 9.11 8.21 4.25
C ARG A 46 9.15 7.55 5.63
N GLN A 47 8.00 7.15 6.15
CA GLN A 47 7.93 6.50 7.47
C GLN A 47 8.55 5.11 7.48
N MET A 48 8.28 4.30 6.44
CA MET A 48 8.75 2.92 6.39
C MET A 48 10.07 2.74 5.64
N ARG A 49 10.59 3.80 5.02
CA ARG A 49 11.79 3.77 4.16
C ARG A 49 11.70 2.73 3.03
N ILE A 50 10.54 2.65 2.40
CA ILE A 50 10.24 1.72 1.30
C ILE A 50 10.12 2.47 -0.03
N GLY A 51 10.26 1.73 -1.14
CA GLY A 51 10.04 2.27 -2.48
C GLY A 51 8.57 2.53 -2.80
N TYR A 52 8.32 3.34 -3.84
CA TYR A 52 6.99 3.76 -4.28
C TYR A 52 6.03 2.58 -4.53
N ASN A 53 6.46 1.56 -5.29
CA ASN A 53 5.62 0.40 -5.63
C ASN A 53 5.19 -0.38 -4.38
N SER A 54 6.09 -0.56 -3.41
CA SER A 54 5.77 -1.23 -2.14
C SER A 54 4.76 -0.42 -1.34
N ALA A 55 4.96 0.90 -1.22
CA ALA A 55 4.02 1.77 -0.51
C ALA A 55 2.65 1.80 -1.18
N GLN A 56 2.60 1.84 -2.51
CA GLN A 56 1.34 1.80 -3.25
C GLN A 56 0.59 0.50 -2.99
N ARG A 57 1.26 -0.66 -3.07
CA ARG A 57 0.66 -1.97 -2.78
C ARG A 57 0.10 -2.06 -1.36
N LEU A 58 0.84 -1.55 -0.37
CA LEU A 58 0.37 -1.52 1.02
C LEU A 58 -0.89 -0.67 1.16
N ILE A 59 -0.92 0.50 0.54
CA ILE A 59 -2.06 1.41 0.55
C ILE A 59 -3.28 0.82 -0.18
N GLU A 60 -3.08 0.13 -1.31
CA GLU A 60 -4.14 -0.63 -2.01
C GLU A 60 -4.67 -1.78 -1.15
N GLU A 61 -3.81 -2.45 -0.39
CA GLU A 61 -4.23 -3.53 0.50
C GLU A 61 -5.01 -3.03 1.72
N LEU A 62 -4.60 -1.90 2.29
CA LEU A 62 -5.34 -1.20 3.33
C LEU A 62 -6.72 -0.76 2.83
N GLU A 63 -6.84 -0.36 1.56
CA GLU A 63 -8.10 0.00 0.93
C GLU A 63 -9.00 -1.23 0.78
N ARG A 64 -8.46 -2.35 0.27
CA ARG A 64 -9.18 -3.63 0.17
C ARG A 64 -9.72 -4.11 1.51
N LYS A 65 -9.03 -3.81 2.61
CA LYS A 65 -9.43 -4.16 3.97
C LYS A 65 -10.37 -3.13 4.61
N GLY A 66 -10.71 -2.04 3.92
CA GLY A 66 -11.58 -0.98 4.42
C GLY A 66 -10.93 -0.08 5.46
N VAL A 67 -9.60 -0.06 5.55
CA VAL A 67 -8.85 0.82 6.46
C VAL A 67 -8.78 2.24 5.92
N VAL A 68 -8.61 2.37 4.59
CA VAL A 68 -8.50 3.65 3.90
C VAL A 68 -9.56 3.73 2.81
N GLY A 69 -10.05 4.94 2.59
CA GLY A 69 -11.09 5.24 1.61
C GLY A 69 -10.52 5.41 0.21
N PRO A 70 -11.41 5.62 -0.77
CA PRO A 70 -11.02 5.85 -2.15
C PRO A 70 -10.09 7.08 -2.26
N PRO A 71 -9.19 7.09 -3.27
CA PRO A 71 -8.35 8.25 -3.52
C PRO A 71 -9.19 9.47 -3.90
N ASN A 72 -8.98 10.58 -3.21
CA ASN A 72 -9.49 11.89 -3.62
C ASN A 72 -8.71 12.42 -4.84
N HIS A 73 -9.24 13.46 -5.49
CA HIS A 73 -8.66 14.03 -6.72
C HIS A 73 -7.21 14.54 -6.60
N ILE A 74 -6.71 14.70 -5.38
CA ILE A 74 -5.34 15.15 -5.05
C ILE A 74 -4.40 13.99 -4.64
N GLY A 75 -4.85 12.74 -4.75
CA GLY A 75 -4.08 11.56 -4.34
C GLY A 75 -4.00 11.34 -2.82
N LYS A 76 -4.76 12.11 -2.03
CA LYS A 76 -4.97 11.83 -0.60
C LYS A 76 -6.07 10.80 -0.42
N ARG A 77 -5.94 9.97 0.60
CA ARG A 77 -6.95 8.98 1.01
C ARG A 77 -7.37 9.29 2.44
N ASP A 78 -8.67 9.27 2.69
CA ASP A 78 -9.21 9.40 4.04
C ASP A 78 -9.05 8.08 4.80
N VAL A 79 -8.68 8.14 6.07
CA VAL A 79 -8.57 6.95 6.92
C VAL A 79 -9.95 6.66 7.50
N LEU A 80 -10.46 5.46 7.22
CA LEU A 80 -11.82 5.05 7.59
C LEU A 80 -11.88 4.32 8.93
N ILE A 81 -10.75 3.98 9.53
CA ILE A 81 -10.68 3.25 10.81
C ILE A 81 -9.93 4.09 11.84
N SER A 82 -10.51 4.19 13.03
CA SER A 82 -9.85 4.74 14.21
C SER A 82 -9.37 3.63 15.15
N ALA A 83 -8.39 3.93 16.01
CA ALA A 83 -7.68 2.97 16.88
C ALA A 83 -8.59 2.07 17.76
N GLY A 84 -9.88 2.42 17.91
CA GLY A 84 -10.89 1.61 18.60
C GLY A 84 -11.60 0.54 17.75
N GLY A 85 -11.18 0.26 16.52
CA GLY A 85 -11.81 -0.75 15.65
C GLY A 85 -13.19 -0.37 15.14
N GLN A 86 -13.65 0.85 15.43
CA GLN A 86 -14.87 1.41 14.86
C GLN A 86 -14.53 2.10 13.54
N PRO A 87 -15.33 1.89 12.48
CA PRO A 87 -15.21 2.69 11.28
C PRO A 87 -15.46 4.16 11.66
N ALA A 88 -14.48 5.02 11.40
CA ALA A 88 -14.59 6.47 11.55
C ALA A 88 -15.71 7.05 10.66
N ILE A 89 -16.13 6.32 9.61
CA ILE A 89 -17.33 6.64 8.83
C ILE A 89 -18.57 5.95 9.41
N ALA A 90 -19.15 6.54 10.46
CA ALA A 90 -20.56 6.33 10.75
C ALA A 90 -21.40 7.08 9.70
N ILE A 91 -21.65 6.48 8.53
CA ILE A 91 -22.69 6.98 7.61
C ILE A 91 -23.65 5.87 7.16
N ALA A 92 -24.81 5.89 7.80
CA ALA A 92 -26.15 5.65 7.27
C ALA A 92 -26.29 4.65 6.09
N THR A 93 -26.78 3.45 6.39
CA THR A 93 -27.76 2.79 5.51
C THR A 93 -28.68 1.92 6.36
N ALA A 94 -29.99 2.25 6.28
CA ALA A 94 -31.19 1.53 6.73
C ALA A 94 -31.44 1.39 8.25
#